data_AF-A0A3S0DF55-F1
#
_entry.id   AF-A0A3S0DF55-F1
#
_cell.length_a   1.000
_cell.length_b   1.000
_cell.length_c   1.000
_cell.angle_alpha   90.00
_cell.angle_beta   90.00
_cell.angle_gamma   90.00
#
_symmetry.space_group_name_H-M   'P 1'
#
loop_
_entity.id
_entity.type
_entity.pdbx_description
1 polymer ?
#
loop_
_entity_poly.entity_id
_entity_poly.type
_entity_poly.pdbx_seq_one_letter_code
_entity_poly.pdbx_strand_id
1 'polypeptide(L)'
;MNASTESPTRPSRPAPGREEARAAASRAARLVEAIASGASVRLQIDADPDDSPLSPFVLNLLVELLQQLGDGKAVAIVPLQTQLSTQQAADVLQVSRPHLVRLLDQRIIPSTRVGTHRRVRIEDVLAYRRQRDEASRQALDELGAQAQDLGMGY
;
A
#
# COMPACT_ATOMS: atom_id res chain seq x y z
N MET A 1 15.70 12.45 -36.11
CA MET A 1 16.55 12.76 -34.94
C MET A 1 15.60 12.92 -33.77
N ASN A 2 15.39 11.88 -32.97
CA ASN A 2 14.30 11.81 -32.00
C ASN A 2 14.71 12.45 -30.67
N ALA A 3 13.84 13.33 -30.17
CA ALA A 3 13.95 13.97 -28.87
C ALA A 3 13.77 12.92 -27.77
N SER A 4 14.81 12.76 -26.95
CA SER A 4 14.79 11.98 -25.71
C SER A 4 13.95 12.71 -24.67
N THR A 5 12.81 12.14 -24.31
CA THR A 5 12.04 12.50 -23.11
C THR A 5 12.82 12.10 -21.86
N GLU A 6 13.34 13.08 -21.13
CA GLU A 6 13.94 12.93 -19.82
C GLU A 6 12.81 12.92 -18.76
N SER A 7 12.54 11.76 -18.17
CA SER A 7 11.56 11.60 -17.09
C SER A 7 12.06 12.29 -15.82
N PRO A 8 11.23 13.07 -15.08
CA PRO A 8 11.67 13.75 -13.88
C PRO A 8 11.97 12.73 -12.78
N THR A 9 13.23 12.67 -12.37
CA THR A 9 13.70 11.91 -11.20
C THR A 9 12.97 12.40 -9.96
N ARG A 10 12.10 11.57 -9.37
CA ARG A 10 11.49 11.85 -8.06
C ARG A 10 12.61 12.03 -7.01
N PRO A 11 12.55 13.05 -6.14
CA PRO A 11 13.48 13.15 -5.04
C PRO A 11 13.30 11.94 -4.11
N SER A 12 14.31 11.06 -4.09
CA SER A 12 14.46 10.01 -3.08
C SER A 12 14.75 10.69 -1.75
N ARG A 13 13.75 10.75 -0.86
CA ARG A 13 13.94 11.24 0.50
C ARG A 13 14.97 10.31 1.17
N PRO A 14 16.09 10.83 1.71
CA PRO A 14 17.08 10.00 2.37
C PRO A 14 16.44 9.27 3.54
N ALA A 15 16.82 8.01 3.74
CA ALA A 15 16.42 7.23 4.91
C ALA A 15 16.81 8.01 6.19
N PRO A 16 15.98 7.97 7.26
CA PRO A 16 16.30 8.63 8.52
C PRO A 16 17.69 8.21 9.01
N GLY A 17 18.43 9.15 9.58
CA GLY A 17 19.78 8.89 10.10
C GLY A 17 19.76 7.75 11.11
N ARG A 18 20.88 7.00 11.27
CA ARG A 18 20.95 5.86 12.22
C ARG A 18 20.52 6.23 13.64
N GLU A 19 20.72 7.50 14.03
CA GLU A 19 20.34 8.04 15.34
C GLU A 19 18.84 8.32 15.44
N GLU A 20 18.24 8.96 14.44
CA GLU A 20 16.79 9.17 14.33
C GLU A 20 16.03 7.83 14.29
N ALA A 21 16.54 6.86 13.52
CA ALA A 21 15.95 5.53 13.42
C ALA A 21 16.03 4.78 14.77
N ARG A 22 17.12 4.93 15.52
CA ARG A 22 17.26 4.35 16.87
C ARG A 22 16.33 5.04 17.87
N ALA A 23 16.25 6.36 17.87
CA ALA A 23 15.36 7.12 18.73
C ALA A 23 13.88 6.77 18.48
N ALA A 24 13.49 6.63 17.20
CA ALA A 24 12.17 6.17 16.81
C ALA A 24 11.89 4.73 17.29
N ALA A 25 12.86 3.83 17.14
CA ALA A 25 12.73 2.44 17.62
C ALA A 25 12.59 2.37 19.15
N SER A 26 13.35 3.15 19.92
CA SER A 26 13.25 3.18 21.39
C SER A 26 11.92 3.74 21.88
N ARG A 27 11.35 4.75 21.20
CA ARG A 27 10.00 5.26 21.51
C ARG A 27 8.93 4.22 21.18
N ALA A 28 9.04 3.54 20.04
CA ALA A 28 8.13 2.45 19.67
C ALA A 28 8.18 1.30 20.69
N ALA A 29 9.36 0.92 21.19
CA ALA A 29 9.49 -0.12 22.21
C ALA A 29 8.75 0.23 23.51
N ARG A 30 8.89 1.48 24.00
CA ARG A 30 8.15 1.95 25.18
C ARG A 30 6.64 1.95 24.97
N LEU A 31 6.19 2.28 23.74
CA LEU A 31 4.79 2.23 23.38
C LEU A 31 4.25 0.79 23.40
N VAL A 32 5.00 -0.17 22.88
CA VAL A 32 4.63 -1.60 22.91
C VAL A 32 4.48 -2.12 24.34
N GLU A 33 5.39 -1.74 25.24
CA GLU A 33 5.34 -2.10 26.67
C GLU A 33 4.13 -1.49 27.39
N ALA A 34 3.82 -0.22 27.10
CA ALA A 34 2.63 0.45 27.62
C ALA A 34 1.31 -0.20 27.11
N ILE A 35 1.26 -0.59 25.84
CA ILE A 35 0.11 -1.30 25.26
C ILE A 35 -0.05 -2.69 25.92
N ALA A 36 1.05 -3.44 26.08
CA ALA A 36 1.02 -4.78 26.66
C ALA A 36 0.57 -4.80 28.14
N SER A 37 0.85 -3.73 28.87
CA SER A 37 0.41 -3.57 30.27
C SER A 37 -1.04 -3.10 30.42
N GLY A 38 -1.76 -2.87 29.31
CA GLY A 38 -3.14 -2.36 29.33
C GLY A 38 -3.23 -0.89 29.76
N ALA A 39 -2.11 -0.16 29.74
CA ALA A 39 -2.08 1.23 30.11
C ALA A 39 -2.81 2.09 29.06
N SER A 40 -3.58 3.09 29.52
CA SER A 40 -4.14 4.10 28.65
C SER A 40 -3.01 4.98 28.10
N VAL A 41 -2.72 4.84 26.81
CA VAL A 41 -1.70 5.64 26.13
C VAL A 41 -2.34 6.94 25.63
N ARG A 42 -1.78 8.08 26.03
CA ARG A 42 -2.09 9.38 25.43
C ARG A 42 -1.06 9.69 24.35
N LEU A 43 -1.52 9.83 23.10
CA LEU A 43 -0.68 10.32 22.01
C LEU A 43 -0.63 11.85 22.09
N GLN A 44 0.52 12.42 22.46
CA GLN A 44 0.81 13.84 22.29
C GLN A 44 1.71 14.00 21.07
N ILE A 45 1.29 14.86 20.14
CA ILE A 45 2.11 15.30 19.01
C ILE A 45 2.68 16.65 19.44
N ASP A 46 3.92 16.64 19.93
CA ASP A 46 4.67 17.87 20.17
C ASP A 46 5.25 18.31 18.82
N ALA A 47 4.76 19.42 18.28
CA ALA A 47 5.38 20.06 17.14
C ALA A 47 6.43 21.03 17.69
N ASP A 48 7.56 20.50 18.15
CA ASP A 48 8.71 21.33 18.48
C ASP A 48 9.19 22.00 17.17
N PRO A 49 9.34 23.33 17.11
CA PRO A 49 9.73 24.04 15.88
C PRO A 49 11.08 23.60 15.29
N ASP A 50 11.95 22.95 16.07
CA ASP A 50 13.22 22.35 15.60
C ASP A 50 13.11 20.85 15.25
N ASP A 51 12.00 20.17 15.59
CA ASP A 51 11.73 18.81 15.11
C ASP A 51 11.16 18.86 13.69
N SER A 52 11.70 18.03 12.81
CA SER A 52 11.19 17.90 11.44
C SER A 52 9.69 17.55 11.50
N PRO A 53 8.77 18.45 11.08
CA PRO A 53 7.35 18.22 11.26
C PRO A 53 6.94 16.94 10.54
N LEU A 54 6.07 16.15 11.17
CA LEU A 54 5.45 15.00 10.52
C LEU A 54 4.86 15.47 9.19
N SER A 55 5.27 14.83 8.10
CA SER A 55 4.73 15.14 6.77
C SER A 55 3.20 15.00 6.82
N PRO A 56 2.43 15.89 6.15
CA PRO A 56 0.98 15.76 6.05
C PRO A 56 0.52 14.37 5.61
N PHE A 57 1.33 13.70 4.79
CA PHE A 57 1.10 12.31 4.38
C PHE A 57 1.02 11.33 5.57
N VAL A 58 1.94 11.44 6.54
CA VAL A 58 1.99 10.56 7.71
C VAL A 58 0.80 10.80 8.64
N LEU A 59 0.42 12.07 8.81
CA LEU A 59 -0.77 12.43 9.60
C LEU A 59 -2.05 11.88 8.97
N ASN A 60 -2.21 12.02 7.65
CA ASN A 60 -3.36 11.47 6.93
C ASN A 60 -3.42 9.95 7.03
N LEU A 61 -2.27 9.27 6.88
CA LEU A 61 -2.19 7.82 7.03
C LEU A 61 -2.59 7.36 8.44
N LEU A 62 -2.18 8.11 9.48
CA LEU A 62 -2.55 7.82 10.86
C LEU A 62 -4.05 7.99 11.10
N VAL A 63 -4.65 9.05 10.58
CA VAL A 63 -6.10 9.28 10.65
C VAL A 63 -6.86 8.13 9.99
N GLU A 64 -6.47 7.75 8.78
CA GLU A 64 -7.12 6.67 8.04
C GLU A 64 -6.98 5.32 8.79
N LEU A 65 -5.79 5.01 9.30
CA LEU A 65 -5.56 3.82 10.13
C LEU A 65 -6.50 3.79 11.34
N LEU A 66 -6.59 4.89 12.08
CA LEU A 66 -7.43 4.97 13.29
C LEU A 66 -8.93 4.85 12.95
N GLN A 67 -9.37 5.40 11.82
CA GLN A 67 -10.75 5.23 11.35
C GLN A 67 -11.07 3.77 11.02
N GLN A 68 -10.19 3.09 10.27
CA GLN A 68 -10.39 1.68 9.95
C GLN A 68 -10.45 0.81 11.22
N LEU A 69 -9.58 1.07 12.19
CA LEU A 69 -9.60 0.36 13.48
C LEU A 69 -10.87 0.68 14.29
N GLY A 70 -11.32 1.93 14.29
CA GLY A 70 -12.57 2.36 14.92
C GLY A 70 -13.81 1.67 14.34
N ASP A 71 -13.79 1.38 13.04
CA ASP A 71 -14.82 0.58 12.35
C ASP A 71 -14.72 -0.93 12.61
N GLY A 72 -13.74 -1.38 13.42
CA GLY A 72 -13.48 -2.79 13.68
C GLY A 72 -12.81 -3.54 12.52
N LYS A 73 -12.23 -2.82 11.55
CA LYS A 73 -11.54 -3.41 10.41
C LYS A 73 -10.08 -3.70 10.76
N ALA A 74 -9.61 -4.89 10.40
CA ALA A 74 -8.20 -5.24 10.52
C ALA A 74 -7.36 -4.45 9.50
N VAL A 75 -6.21 -3.91 9.93
CA VAL A 75 -5.29 -3.17 9.07
C VAL A 75 -3.92 -3.84 9.06
N ALA A 76 -3.30 -3.93 7.88
CA ALA A 76 -1.96 -4.48 7.69
C ALA A 76 -1.03 -3.46 7.03
N ILE A 77 0.14 -3.25 7.61
CA ILE A 77 1.21 -2.42 7.02
C ILE A 77 2.25 -3.37 6.42
N VAL A 78 2.50 -3.23 5.12
CA VAL A 78 3.43 -4.09 4.38
C VAL A 78 4.50 -3.24 3.71
N PRO A 79 5.81 -3.45 3.98
CA PRO A 79 6.87 -2.70 3.33
C PRO A 79 6.89 -2.96 1.82
N LEU A 80 7.00 -1.88 1.02
CA LEU A 80 6.97 -1.91 -0.45
C LEU A 80 8.14 -2.68 -1.09
N GLN A 81 9.23 -2.91 -0.35
CA GLN A 81 10.42 -3.63 -0.84
C GLN A 81 10.32 -5.15 -0.65
N THR A 82 9.17 -5.65 -0.18
CA THR A 82 9.01 -7.05 0.23
C THR A 82 8.58 -7.94 -0.93
N GLN A 83 9.19 -9.12 -1.00
CA GLN A 83 8.67 -10.22 -1.80
C GLN A 83 7.58 -10.96 -1.02
N LEU A 84 6.39 -11.03 -1.60
CA LEU A 84 5.24 -11.72 -1.05
C LEU A 84 5.24 -13.19 -1.46
N SER A 85 4.77 -14.05 -0.56
CA SER A 85 4.30 -15.37 -0.94
C SER A 85 3.05 -15.27 -1.82
N THR A 86 2.72 -16.35 -2.52
CA THR A 86 1.48 -16.43 -3.30
C THR A 86 0.23 -16.28 -2.44
N GLN A 87 0.27 -16.65 -1.16
CA GLN A 87 -0.88 -16.42 -0.28
C GLN A 87 -1.04 -14.93 0.00
N GLN A 88 0.03 -14.28 0.49
CA GLN A 88 0.01 -12.86 0.81
C GLN A 88 -0.37 -11.99 -0.39
N ALA A 89 0.14 -12.31 -1.58
CA ALA A 89 -0.24 -11.60 -2.80
C ALA A 89 -1.73 -11.80 -3.17
N ALA A 90 -2.30 -12.98 -2.91
CA ALA A 90 -3.71 -13.24 -3.15
C ALA A 90 -4.60 -12.46 -2.16
N ASP A 91 -4.17 -12.40 -0.89
CA ASP A 91 -4.83 -11.63 0.16
C ASP A 91 -4.84 -10.13 -0.16
N VAL A 92 -3.71 -9.59 -0.65
CA VAL A 92 -3.59 -8.17 -1.09
C VAL A 92 -4.53 -7.84 -2.26
N LEU A 93 -4.70 -8.78 -3.19
CA LEU A 93 -5.62 -8.61 -4.34
C LEU A 93 -7.08 -8.94 -4.00
N GLN A 94 -7.34 -9.49 -2.80
CA GLN A 94 -8.64 -10.03 -2.39
C GLN A 94 -9.19 -11.05 -3.39
N VAL A 95 -8.34 -11.97 -3.86
CA VAL A 95 -8.70 -13.05 -4.78
C VAL A 95 -8.34 -14.41 -4.20
N SER A 96 -8.87 -15.48 -4.78
CA SER A 96 -8.45 -16.83 -4.39
C SER A 96 -7.00 -17.09 -4.81
N ARG A 97 -6.27 -17.86 -3.99
CA ARG A 97 -4.90 -18.29 -4.31
C ARG A 97 -4.80 -19.01 -5.67
N PRO A 98 -5.71 -19.92 -6.07
CA PRO A 98 -5.66 -20.53 -7.40
C PRO A 98 -5.78 -19.50 -8.53
N HIS A 99 -6.63 -18.48 -8.37
CA HIS A 99 -6.75 -17.41 -9.36
C HIS A 99 -5.44 -16.63 -9.50
N LEU A 100 -4.81 -16.26 -8.38
CA LEU A 100 -3.49 -15.62 -8.42
C LEU A 100 -2.48 -16.51 -9.15
N VAL A 101 -2.39 -17.80 -8.80
CA VAL A 101 -1.43 -18.72 -9.43
C VAL A 101 -1.58 -18.74 -10.95
N ARG A 102 -2.82 -18.74 -11.46
CA ARG A 102 -3.09 -18.63 -12.91
C ARG A 102 -2.54 -17.34 -13.52
N LEU A 103 -2.70 -16.19 -12.85
CA LEU A 103 -2.14 -14.92 -13.32
C LEU A 103 -0.60 -14.95 -13.37
N LEU A 104 0.04 -15.60 -12.40
CA LEU A 104 1.50 -15.76 -12.37
C LEU A 104 2.00 -16.74 -13.44
N ASP A 105 1.25 -17.81 -13.72
CA ASP A 105 1.57 -18.77 -14.79
C ASP A 105 1.44 -18.14 -16.18
N GLN A 106 0.44 -17.27 -16.36
CA GLN A 106 0.24 -16.48 -17.57
C GLN A 106 1.21 -15.31 -17.69
N ARG A 107 2.10 -15.09 -16.70
CA ARG A 107 3.04 -13.95 -16.62
C ARG A 107 2.38 -12.58 -16.67
N ILE A 108 1.09 -12.50 -16.35
CA ILE A 108 0.35 -11.22 -16.22
C ILE A 108 0.92 -10.44 -15.04
N ILE A 109 1.23 -11.14 -13.94
CA ILE A 109 1.96 -10.59 -12.81
C ILE A 109 3.34 -11.26 -12.78
N PRO A 110 4.45 -10.50 -12.84
CA PRO A 110 5.79 -11.03 -12.70
C PRO A 110 5.96 -11.81 -11.39
N SER A 111 6.62 -12.97 -11.46
CA SER A 111 7.02 -13.73 -10.28
C SER A 111 8.38 -14.38 -10.47
N THR A 112 9.08 -14.58 -9.36
CA THR A 112 10.35 -15.30 -9.31
C THR A 112 10.19 -16.58 -8.49
N ARG A 113 10.98 -17.60 -8.80
CA ARG A 113 11.09 -18.79 -7.94
C ARG A 113 12.28 -18.63 -7.01
N VAL A 114 12.06 -18.86 -5.73
CA VAL A 114 13.10 -18.95 -4.70
C VAL A 114 13.00 -20.33 -4.09
N GLY A 115 13.91 -21.22 -4.49
CA GLY A 115 13.77 -22.66 -4.27
C GLY A 115 12.50 -23.20 -4.91
N THR A 116 11.68 -23.90 -4.11
CA THR A 116 10.42 -24.52 -4.56
C THR A 116 9.23 -23.55 -4.57
N HIS A 117 9.36 -22.38 -3.93
CA HIS A 117 8.26 -21.45 -3.75
C HIS A 117 8.34 -20.25 -4.70
N ARG A 118 7.16 -19.76 -5.13
CA ARG A 118 7.07 -18.49 -5.86
C ARG A 118 7.10 -17.30 -4.90
N ARG A 119 7.67 -16.22 -5.40
CA ARG A 119 7.75 -14.91 -4.78
C ARG A 119 7.30 -13.85 -5.78
N VAL A 120 6.53 -12.88 -5.30
CA VAL A 120 5.93 -11.82 -6.12
C VAL A 120 6.29 -10.50 -5.46
N ARG A 121 6.82 -9.53 -6.20
CA ARG A 121 7.09 -8.21 -5.60
C ARG A 121 5.77 -7.49 -5.38
N ILE A 122 5.60 -6.87 -4.21
CA ILE A 122 4.36 -6.16 -3.89
C ILE A 122 4.06 -5.02 -4.88
N GLU A 123 5.10 -4.37 -5.43
CA GLU A 123 4.94 -3.34 -6.46
C GLU A 123 4.21 -3.87 -7.71
N ASP A 124 4.53 -5.09 -8.14
CA ASP A 124 3.91 -5.73 -9.31
C ASP A 124 2.45 -6.10 -9.01
N VAL A 125 2.17 -6.57 -7.78
CA VAL A 125 0.81 -6.86 -7.31
C VAL A 125 -0.05 -5.59 -7.30
N LEU A 126 0.48 -4.50 -6.74
CA LEU A 126 -0.22 -3.22 -6.67
C LEU A 126 -0.39 -2.58 -8.05
N ALA A 127 0.58 -2.74 -8.95
CA ALA A 127 0.47 -2.30 -10.34
C ALA A 127 -0.67 -3.01 -11.07
N TYR A 128 -0.75 -4.34 -10.94
CA TYR A 128 -1.84 -5.13 -11.50
C TYR A 128 -3.21 -4.69 -10.95
N ARG A 129 -3.32 -4.48 -9.64
CA ARG A 129 -4.57 -3.99 -9.02
C ARG A 129 -5.01 -2.66 -9.62
N ARG A 130 -4.09 -1.69 -9.75
CA ARG A 130 -4.41 -0.38 -10.35
C ARG A 130 -4.90 -0.52 -11.79
N GLN A 131 -4.21 -1.33 -12.61
CA GLN A 131 -4.62 -1.55 -14.00
C GLN A 131 -6.00 -2.20 -14.10
N ARG A 132 -6.28 -3.21 -13.25
CA ARG A 132 -7.58 -3.87 -13.19
C ARG A 132 -8.70 -2.91 -12.78
N ASP A 133 -8.47 -2.14 -11.72
CA ASP A 133 -9.46 -1.22 -11.19
C ASP A 133 -9.75 -0.08 -12.19
N GLU A 134 -8.75 0.35 -12.96
CA GLU A 134 -8.92 1.30 -14.07
C GLU A 134 -9.74 0.72 -15.23
N ALA A 135 -9.42 -0.49 -15.69
CA ALA A 135 -10.18 -1.16 -16.73
C ALA A 135 -11.65 -1.41 -16.32
N SER A 136 -11.88 -1.71 -15.04
CA SER A 136 -13.25 -1.85 -14.50
C SER A 136 -14.03 -0.54 -14.53
N ARG A 137 -13.38 0.60 -14.24
CA ARG A 137 -14.04 1.91 -14.31
C ARG A 137 -14.39 2.27 -15.76
N GLN A 138 -13.46 2.07 -16.68
CA GLN A 138 -13.69 2.32 -18.11
C GLN A 138 -14.86 1.49 -18.65
N ALA A 139 -14.93 0.20 -18.31
CA ALA A 139 -16.05 -0.65 -18.73
C ALA A 139 -17.40 -0.20 -18.15
N LEU A 140 -17.43 0.27 -16.90
CA LEU A 140 -18.65 0.82 -16.29
C LEU A 140 -19.08 2.13 -16.96
N ASP A 141 -18.12 3.00 -17.28
CA ASP A 141 -18.40 4.26 -17.99
C ASP A 141 -18.93 3.99 -19.41
N GLU A 142 -18.37 3.01 -20.12
CA GLU A 142 -18.85 2.56 -21.43
C GLU A 142 -20.28 2.02 -21.37
N LEU A 143 -20.59 1.19 -20.36
CA LEU A 143 -21.94 0.67 -20.14
C LEU A 143 -22.93 1.80 -19.80
N GLY A 144 -22.51 2.78 -19.01
CA GLY A 144 -23.31 3.96 -18.69
C GLY A 144 -23.63 4.81 -19.92
N ALA A 145 -22.62 5.08 -20.75
CA ALA A 145 -22.78 5.80 -22.01
C ALA A 145 -23.72 5.06 -22.99
N GLN A 146 -23.57 3.74 -23.13
CA GLN A 146 -24.46 2.92 -23.95
C GLN A 146 -25.91 2.93 -23.44
N ALA A 147 -26.12 2.90 -22.12
CA ALA A 147 -27.46 2.96 -21.53
C ALA A 147 -28.13 4.33 -21.78
N GLN A 148 -27.37 5.41 -21.76
CA GLN A 148 -27.84 6.77 -22.09
C GLN A 148 -28.16 6.92 -23.59
N ASP A 149 -27.31 6.38 -24.48
CA ASP A 149 -27.56 6.38 -25.92
C ASP A 149 -28.79 5.54 -26.32
N LEU A 150 -29.06 4.46 -25.59
CA LEU A 150 -30.25 3.61 -25.80
C LEU A 150 -31.53 4.17 -25.16
N GLY A 151 -31.47 5.36 -24.55
CA GLY A 151 -32.63 6.00 -23.92
C GLY A 151 -33.17 5.27 -22.70
N MET A 152 -32.38 4.36 -22.11
CA MET A 152 -32.70 3.70 -20.84
C MET A 152 -32.23 4.54 -19.64
N GLY A 153 -32.61 5.82 -19.64
CA GLY A 153 -32.52 6.67 -18.45
C GLY A 153 -33.76 6.46 -17.58
N TYR A 154 -33.56 6.21 -16.29
CA TYR A 154 -34.61 6.43 -15.28
C TYR A 154 -34.80 7.94 -15.06
#